data_AF-A0A0C2XDC0-F1
#
_entry.id   AF-A0A0C2XDC0-F1
#
_cell.length_a   1.000
_cell.length_b   1.000
_cell.length_c   1.000
_cell.angle_alpha   90.00
_cell.angle_beta   90.00
_cell.angle_gamma   90.00
#
_symmetry.space_group_name_H-M   'P 1'
#
loop_
_entity.id
_entity.type
_entity.pdbx_description
1 polymer ?
#
loop_
_entity_poly.entity_id
_entity_poly.type
_entity_poly.pdbx_seq_one_letter_code
_entity_poly.pdbx_strand_id
1 'polypeptide(L)'
;YLSRSHPLLLDVFISSNTLDAPLSILIPHASRWRRLCLVTDSQLTQPIHQALHQLSVPVLEYISIRTGYECDAEEHQSYPNLPSLLPQIFSSTSSLHFVRLAGAALWTLQPSLITVRTLHLEGCKLMHMTCQQFRTLMAALPSLVNLSLSQLAVQSSPENGRNPTLASLRRLRFFDEEGQPSIAMSLMDLPILESISLQNVESFGSMTRAYNETQSIAFDACPLPLNDLWDVVEAFPSVRSLTMDQSVNGLYALLGFSGEVKWPDLETITIYDLIPINVESFCSMVQDRIQAGKPLGAVRLNRRSRTVLKNKGRLQWVGDRVRVENHDFEDAWPPGLEFYDPDD
;
A
#
# COMPACT_ATOMS: atom_id res chain seq x y z
N TYR A 1 -14.71 29.08 20.04
CA TYR A 1 -14.27 27.96 20.91
C TYR A 1 -12.80 27.60 20.72
N LEU A 2 -12.28 27.51 19.49
CA LEU A 2 -10.88 27.15 19.21
C LEU A 2 -9.82 28.04 19.88
N SER A 3 -10.06 29.35 20.01
CA SER A 3 -9.13 30.25 20.73
C SER A 3 -9.02 29.95 22.22
N ARG A 4 -10.06 29.35 22.83
CA ARG A 4 -10.08 29.01 24.26
C ARG A 4 -9.35 27.71 24.58
N SER A 5 -9.13 26.85 23.58
CA SER A 5 -8.42 25.57 23.75
C SER A 5 -6.92 25.68 23.59
N HIS A 6 -6.36 26.88 23.43
CA HIS A 6 -4.91 27.06 23.41
C HIS A 6 -4.33 26.61 24.76
N PRO A 7 -3.28 25.75 24.80
CA PRO A 7 -2.34 25.41 23.71
C PRO A 7 -2.56 24.05 23.04
N LEU A 8 -3.75 23.43 23.18
CA LEU A 8 -3.99 22.07 22.68
C LEU A 8 -3.78 21.96 21.16
N LEU A 9 -3.22 20.82 20.73
CA LEU A 9 -3.09 20.46 19.31
C LEU A 9 -4.49 20.24 18.70
N LEU A 10 -4.58 20.48 17.40
CA LEU A 10 -5.83 20.37 16.64
C LEU A 10 -5.71 19.28 15.57
N ASP A 11 -6.69 18.38 15.56
CA ASP A 11 -6.92 17.47 14.45
C ASP A 11 -8.10 18.04 13.65
N VAL A 12 -7.85 18.32 12.38
CA VAL A 12 -8.78 19.01 11.49
C VAL A 12 -9.30 18.01 10.47
N PHE A 13 -10.61 17.81 10.42
CA PHE A 13 -11.29 17.04 9.38
C PHE A 13 -12.33 17.93 8.70
N ILE A 14 -12.21 18.09 7.39
CA ILE A 14 -13.14 18.85 6.57
C ILE A 14 -13.58 17.95 5.41
N SER A 15 -14.88 17.67 5.36
CA SER A 15 -15.54 17.04 4.22
C SER A 15 -16.64 17.99 3.78
N SER A 16 -16.43 18.69 2.67
CA SER A 16 -17.33 19.75 2.21
C SER A 16 -17.12 20.13 0.75
N ASN A 17 -18.21 20.51 0.09
CA ASN A 17 -18.23 21.05 -1.27
C ASN A 17 -18.03 22.58 -1.28
N THR A 18 -17.76 23.18 -0.12
CA THR A 18 -17.35 24.59 0.04
C THR A 18 -16.31 24.70 1.15
N LEU A 19 -15.29 25.56 0.98
CA LEU A 19 -14.16 25.62 1.92
C LEU A 19 -13.95 26.99 2.56
N ASP A 20 -14.55 28.05 2.03
CA ASP A 20 -14.29 29.42 2.49
C ASP A 20 -14.60 29.61 3.97
N ALA A 21 -15.80 29.20 4.42
CA ALA A 21 -16.21 29.37 5.80
C ALA A 21 -15.43 28.47 6.79
N PRO A 22 -15.25 27.16 6.54
CA PRO A 22 -14.44 26.32 7.43
C PRO A 22 -12.96 26.72 7.49
N LEU A 23 -12.31 26.94 6.34
CA LEU A 23 -10.88 27.24 6.30
C LEU A 23 -10.57 28.61 6.94
N SER A 24 -11.39 29.63 6.68
CA SER A 24 -11.18 30.95 7.29
C SER A 24 -11.21 30.93 8.83
N ILE A 25 -11.98 30.03 9.44
CA ILE A 25 -12.02 29.82 10.89
C ILE A 25 -10.78 29.06 11.38
N LEU A 26 -10.26 28.13 10.58
CA LEU A 26 -9.19 27.20 10.99
C LEU A 26 -7.78 27.75 10.74
N ILE A 27 -7.57 28.50 9.65
CA ILE A 27 -6.26 29.04 9.23
C ILE A 27 -5.55 29.83 10.33
N PRO A 28 -6.21 30.69 11.12
CA PRO A 28 -5.57 31.38 12.25
C PRO A 28 -4.98 30.45 13.32
N HIS A 29 -5.31 29.15 13.26
CA HIS A 29 -4.83 28.11 14.17
C HIS A 29 -3.89 27.09 13.51
N ALA A 30 -3.41 27.36 12.29
CA ALA A 30 -2.54 26.46 11.51
C ALA A 30 -1.29 25.98 12.26
N SER A 31 -0.72 26.83 13.12
CA SER A 31 0.45 26.48 13.94
C SER A 31 0.20 25.38 14.98
N ARG A 32 -1.06 24.99 15.20
CA ARG A 32 -1.49 23.95 16.15
C ARG A 32 -1.99 22.69 15.44
N TRP A 33 -2.07 22.69 14.12
CA TRP A 33 -2.58 21.54 13.37
C TRP A 33 -1.60 20.39 13.49
N ARG A 34 -2.02 19.31 14.14
CA ARG A 34 -1.30 18.04 14.18
C ARG A 34 -1.71 17.15 13.03
N ARG A 35 -3.00 17.14 12.69
CA ARG A 35 -3.57 16.36 11.58
C ARG A 35 -4.47 17.23 10.73
N LEU A 36 -4.39 17.07 9.41
CA LEU A 36 -5.26 17.72 8.45
C LEU A 36 -5.81 16.69 7.45
N CYS A 37 -7.12 16.50 7.47
CA CYS A 37 -7.84 15.66 6.52
C CYS A 37 -8.83 16.52 5.73
N LEU A 38 -8.68 16.56 4.41
CA LEU A 38 -9.53 17.30 3.50
C LEU A 38 -10.13 16.32 2.48
N VAL A 39 -11.46 16.29 2.39
CA VAL A 39 -12.20 15.55 1.37
C VAL A 39 -13.10 16.54 0.65
N THR A 40 -12.87 16.74 -0.65
CA THR A 40 -13.56 17.79 -1.40
C THR A 40 -13.65 17.47 -2.89
N ASP A 41 -14.36 18.31 -3.64
CA ASP A 41 -14.47 18.21 -5.10
C ASP A 41 -13.22 18.79 -5.80
N SER A 42 -12.94 18.33 -7.03
CA SER A 42 -11.81 18.78 -7.86
C SER A 42 -11.76 20.31 -8.04
N GLN A 43 -12.92 20.97 -8.17
CA GLN A 43 -13.04 22.42 -8.37
C GLN A 43 -12.43 23.24 -7.23
N LEU A 44 -12.34 22.65 -6.03
CA LEU A 44 -11.85 23.32 -4.84
C LEU A 44 -10.34 23.18 -4.64
N THR A 45 -9.66 22.46 -5.52
CA THR A 45 -8.21 22.26 -5.49
C THR A 45 -7.45 23.60 -5.52
N GLN A 46 -7.81 24.51 -6.43
CA GLN A 46 -7.15 25.81 -6.55
C GLN A 46 -7.44 26.74 -5.36
N PRO A 47 -8.69 26.87 -4.87
CA PRO A 47 -8.98 27.54 -3.61
C PRO A 47 -8.19 26.98 -2.42
N ILE A 48 -8.06 25.64 -2.29
CA ILE A 48 -7.24 25.01 -1.24
C ILE A 48 -5.80 25.46 -1.38
N HIS A 49 -5.23 25.35 -2.58
CA HIS A 49 -3.86 25.77 -2.83
C HIS A 49 -3.65 27.21 -2.39
N GLN A 50 -4.51 28.15 -2.80
CA GLN A 50 -4.40 29.56 -2.41
C GLN A 50 -4.52 29.78 -0.90
N ALA A 51 -5.41 29.05 -0.23
CA ALA A 51 -5.65 29.18 1.20
C ALA A 51 -4.51 28.61 2.05
N LEU A 52 -3.88 27.53 1.59
CA LEU A 52 -2.81 26.85 2.32
C LEU A 52 -1.43 27.38 1.98
N HIS A 53 -1.20 27.79 0.72
CA HIS A 53 0.08 28.29 0.25
C HIS A 53 0.58 29.42 1.15
N GLN A 54 1.81 29.29 1.63
CA GLN A 54 2.49 30.14 2.64
C GLN A 54 2.16 29.87 4.11
N LEU A 55 1.17 29.04 4.46
CA LEU A 55 0.92 28.71 5.86
C LEU A 55 2.11 27.95 6.47
N SER A 56 2.42 28.31 7.71
CA SER A 56 3.40 27.61 8.54
C SER A 56 2.66 26.65 9.47
N VAL A 57 2.93 25.36 9.32
CA VAL A 57 2.27 24.26 10.04
C VAL A 57 3.35 23.39 10.73
N PRO A 58 4.15 23.95 11.65
CA PRO A 58 5.38 23.33 12.15
C PRO A 58 5.15 22.01 12.91
N VAL A 59 3.96 21.82 13.49
CA VAL A 59 3.59 20.63 14.27
C VAL A 59 2.71 19.64 13.49
N LEU A 60 2.50 19.86 12.19
CA LEU A 60 1.70 18.97 11.35
C LEU A 60 2.46 17.67 11.12
N GLU A 61 1.88 16.56 11.58
CA GLU A 61 2.44 15.20 11.51
C GLU A 61 1.82 14.38 10.39
N TYR A 62 0.54 14.64 10.12
CA TYR A 62 -0.31 13.88 9.21
C TYR A 62 -1.10 14.80 8.28
N ILE A 63 -1.07 14.50 6.99
CA ILE A 63 -1.96 15.12 6.01
C ILE A 63 -2.61 14.08 5.10
N SER A 64 -3.92 14.21 4.89
CA SER A 64 -4.69 13.48 3.90
C SER A 64 -5.51 14.48 3.09
N ILE A 65 -5.23 14.61 1.80
CA ILE A 65 -6.03 15.46 0.90
C ILE A 65 -6.56 14.58 -0.22
N ARG A 66 -7.88 14.46 -0.26
CA ARG A 66 -8.62 13.76 -1.30
C ARG A 66 -9.49 14.78 -2.02
N THR A 67 -9.11 15.09 -3.25
CA THR A 67 -9.92 15.90 -4.14
C THR A 67 -10.56 14.96 -5.15
N GLY A 68 -11.83 15.20 -5.50
CA GLY A 68 -12.45 14.53 -6.64
C GLY A 68 -11.65 14.75 -7.93
N TYR A 69 -12.12 14.14 -9.01
CA TYR A 69 -11.50 14.28 -10.32
C TYR A 69 -12.52 14.76 -11.34
N GLU A 70 -12.16 15.80 -12.09
CA GLU A 70 -12.89 16.24 -13.28
C GLU A 70 -12.22 15.58 -14.49
N CYS A 71 -12.69 14.39 -14.88
CA CYS A 71 -12.43 13.88 -16.22
C CYS A 71 -13.71 13.90 -17.03
N ASP A 72 -13.81 14.89 -17.91
CA ASP A 72 -14.72 14.81 -19.04
C ASP A 72 -14.06 14.08 -20.24
N ALA A 73 -12.82 13.61 -20.08
CA ALA A 73 -12.04 13.02 -21.17
C ALA A 73 -12.26 11.51 -21.30
N GLU A 74 -12.56 11.06 -22.51
CA GLU A 74 -12.63 9.64 -22.88
C GLU A 74 -11.23 9.00 -23.06
N GLU A 75 -10.18 9.82 -23.17
CA GLU A 75 -8.81 9.38 -23.43
C GLU A 75 -7.93 9.41 -22.18
N HIS A 76 -6.99 8.46 -22.08
CA HIS A 76 -6.03 8.39 -20.98
C HIS A 76 -5.03 9.56 -21.07
N GLN A 77 -4.93 10.36 -20.02
CA GLN A 77 -4.06 11.54 -19.99
C GLN A 77 -2.88 11.35 -19.04
N SER A 78 -1.77 12.02 -19.32
CA SER A 78 -0.65 12.07 -18.38
C SER A 78 -0.91 13.12 -17.30
N TYR A 79 -0.42 12.89 -16.07
CA TYR A 79 -0.54 13.89 -15.01
C TYR A 79 0.20 15.19 -15.38
N PRO A 80 -0.47 16.36 -15.31
CA PRO A 80 0.19 17.62 -15.60
C PRO A 80 1.15 18.00 -14.46
N ASN A 81 2.34 18.50 -14.81
CA ASN A 81 3.28 19.14 -13.87
C ASN A 81 3.79 18.26 -12.71
N LEU A 82 3.64 16.94 -12.78
CA LEU A 82 4.21 16.04 -11.78
C LEU A 82 5.67 15.69 -12.14
N PRO A 83 6.58 15.60 -11.16
CA PRO A 83 6.57 16.28 -9.87
C PRO A 83 7.12 17.71 -10.01
N SER A 84 6.59 18.65 -9.22
CA SER A 84 7.30 19.90 -8.97
C SER A 84 8.26 19.68 -7.80
N LEU A 85 9.55 19.98 -7.98
CA LEU A 85 10.55 19.89 -6.91
C LEU A 85 10.29 20.86 -5.73
N LEU A 86 9.41 21.84 -5.92
CA LEU A 86 9.07 22.83 -4.91
C LEU A 86 7.77 22.45 -4.20
N PRO A 87 7.70 22.57 -2.85
CA PRO A 87 6.45 22.43 -2.12
C PRO A 87 5.41 23.42 -2.64
N GLN A 88 4.19 22.95 -2.84
CA GLN A 88 3.11 23.75 -3.41
C GLN A 88 2.17 24.31 -2.34
N ILE A 89 2.03 23.68 -1.17
CA ILE A 89 0.96 24.06 -0.22
C ILE A 89 1.38 24.63 1.12
N PHE A 90 2.62 24.50 1.57
CA PHE A 90 3.04 25.05 2.88
C PHE A 90 4.42 25.66 2.80
N SER A 91 4.67 26.68 3.63
CA SER A 91 6.01 27.27 3.78
C SER A 91 6.91 26.46 4.71
N SER A 92 6.33 25.71 5.67
CA SER A 92 7.08 24.89 6.63
C SER A 92 6.23 23.74 7.19
N THR A 93 6.80 22.53 7.15
CA THR A 93 6.19 21.25 7.59
C THR A 93 7.24 20.36 8.29
N SER A 94 7.91 20.87 9.33
CA SER A 94 9.06 20.18 9.94
C SER A 94 8.74 18.82 10.58
N SER A 95 7.52 18.64 11.06
CA SER A 95 7.09 17.39 11.73
C SER A 95 6.35 16.42 10.81
N LEU A 96 6.18 16.76 9.53
CA LEU A 96 5.32 15.99 8.63
C LEU A 96 5.99 14.68 8.25
N HIS A 97 5.35 13.56 8.60
CA HIS A 97 5.88 12.23 8.31
C HIS A 97 4.88 11.31 7.62
N PHE A 98 3.59 11.65 7.58
CA PHE A 98 2.55 10.91 6.86
C PHE A 98 1.84 11.81 5.85
N VAL A 99 1.77 11.37 4.60
CA VAL A 99 1.08 12.08 3.51
C VAL A 99 0.20 11.10 2.73
N ARG A 100 -1.09 11.42 2.58
CA ARG A 100 -2.02 10.79 1.64
C ARG A 100 -2.51 11.84 0.64
N LEU A 101 -2.37 11.59 -0.65
CA LEU A 101 -2.84 12.46 -1.73
C LEU A 101 -3.67 11.65 -2.72
N ALA A 102 -4.87 12.13 -3.05
CA ALA A 102 -5.77 11.49 -4.01
C ALA A 102 -6.33 12.49 -5.03
N GLY A 103 -6.55 12.02 -6.26
CA GLY A 103 -7.09 12.83 -7.36
C GLY A 103 -6.21 14.04 -7.66
N ALA A 104 -6.81 15.22 -7.91
CA ALA A 104 -6.08 16.45 -8.25
C ALA A 104 -5.02 16.89 -7.23
N ALA A 105 -5.21 16.57 -5.95
CA ALA A 105 -4.25 16.87 -4.88
C ALA A 105 -2.88 16.25 -5.13
N LEU A 106 -2.83 15.12 -5.85
CA LEU A 106 -1.60 14.39 -6.17
C LEU A 106 -0.58 15.27 -6.90
N TRP A 107 -1.00 16.24 -7.73
CA TRP A 107 -0.07 17.10 -8.50
C TRP A 107 -0.16 18.60 -8.21
N THR A 108 -1.18 19.03 -7.48
CA THR A 108 -1.42 20.46 -7.17
C THR A 108 -1.26 20.81 -5.70
N LEU A 109 -1.30 19.81 -4.81
CA LEU A 109 -1.32 20.03 -3.36
C LEU A 109 -0.19 19.28 -2.64
N GLN A 110 0.99 19.20 -3.27
CA GLN A 110 2.13 18.49 -2.69
C GLN A 110 2.81 19.30 -1.57
N PRO A 111 2.90 18.79 -0.33
CA PRO A 111 3.76 19.38 0.70
C PRO A 111 5.23 19.06 0.42
N SER A 112 6.14 19.55 1.28
CA SER A 112 7.52 19.04 1.24
C SER A 112 7.55 17.56 1.62
N LEU A 113 8.20 16.75 0.80
CA LEU A 113 8.24 15.28 0.96
C LEU A 113 9.51 14.77 1.67
N ILE A 114 10.44 15.65 2.04
CA ILE A 114 11.78 15.28 2.53
C ILE A 114 11.73 14.44 3.82
N THR A 115 10.83 14.79 4.74
CA THR A 115 10.66 14.13 6.05
C THR A 115 9.62 13.02 6.05
N VAL A 116 8.93 12.81 4.92
CA VAL A 116 7.81 11.86 4.81
C VAL A 116 8.33 10.43 4.91
N ARG A 117 7.74 9.67 5.83
CA ARG A 117 8.04 8.25 6.09
C ARG A 117 6.95 7.33 5.57
N THR A 118 5.71 7.80 5.51
CA THR A 118 4.60 7.08 4.92
C THR A 118 3.95 7.94 3.84
N LEU A 119 3.89 7.41 2.63
CA LEU A 119 3.24 8.05 1.49
C LEU A 119 2.17 7.13 0.92
N HIS A 120 0.95 7.66 0.79
CA HIS A 120 -0.14 7.02 0.07
C HIS A 120 -0.52 7.90 -1.12
N LEU A 121 -0.37 7.35 -2.33
CA LEU A 121 -0.79 7.99 -3.57
C LEU A 121 -2.00 7.23 -4.13
N GLU A 122 -3.11 7.93 -4.29
CA GLU A 122 -4.33 7.40 -4.92
C GLU A 122 -4.51 8.13 -6.25
N GLY A 123 -4.29 7.39 -7.34
CA GLY A 123 -4.39 7.88 -8.70
C GLY A 123 -5.83 8.00 -9.18
N CYS A 124 -5.99 8.14 -10.48
CA CYS A 124 -7.25 8.09 -11.17
C CYS A 124 -7.12 7.20 -12.40
N LYS A 125 -8.15 6.37 -12.66
CA LYS A 125 -8.21 5.41 -13.77
C LYS A 125 -7.89 5.99 -15.15
N LEU A 126 -8.29 7.24 -15.38
CA LEU A 126 -8.10 7.91 -16.67
C LEU A 126 -6.75 8.66 -16.76
N MET A 127 -5.90 8.55 -15.73
CA MET A 127 -4.62 9.24 -15.66
C MET A 127 -3.45 8.30 -15.38
N HIS A 128 -2.33 8.58 -16.03
CA HIS A 128 -1.09 7.84 -15.81
C HIS A 128 0.08 8.78 -15.51
N MET A 129 1.02 8.30 -14.68
CA MET A 129 2.33 8.90 -14.55
C MET A 129 3.25 8.35 -15.63
N THR A 130 4.07 9.20 -16.24
CA THR A 130 5.20 8.69 -17.04
C THR A 130 6.30 8.14 -16.13
N CYS A 131 7.16 7.28 -16.68
CA CYS A 131 8.31 6.74 -15.96
C CYS A 131 9.19 7.85 -15.35
N GLN A 132 9.45 8.93 -16.10
CA GLN A 132 10.24 10.05 -15.62
C GLN A 132 9.58 10.75 -14.42
N GLN A 133 8.26 10.96 -14.47
CA GLN A 133 7.52 11.60 -13.38
C GLN A 133 7.59 10.75 -12.11
N PHE A 134 7.34 9.45 -12.24
CA PHE A 134 7.40 8.51 -11.13
C PHE A 134 8.81 8.46 -10.51
N ARG A 135 9.86 8.31 -11.33
CA ARG A 135 11.26 8.34 -10.86
C ARG A 135 11.62 9.64 -10.15
N THR A 136 11.18 10.78 -10.68
CA THR A 136 11.47 12.08 -10.08
C THR A 136 10.75 12.24 -8.74
N LEU A 137 9.51 11.73 -8.62
CA LEU A 137 8.77 11.73 -7.36
C LEU A 137 9.47 10.85 -6.31
N MET A 138 9.84 9.62 -6.70
CA MET A 138 10.57 8.70 -5.82
C MET A 138 11.94 9.26 -5.39
N ALA A 139 12.64 9.99 -6.26
CA ALA A 139 13.90 10.65 -5.91
C ALA A 139 13.74 11.75 -4.84
N ALA A 140 12.53 12.32 -4.68
CA ALA A 140 12.23 13.35 -3.68
C ALA A 140 11.91 12.79 -2.27
N LEU A 141 12.00 11.47 -2.09
CA LEU A 141 11.50 10.74 -0.91
C LEU A 141 12.62 9.99 -0.16
N PRO A 142 13.68 10.66 0.32
CA PRO A 142 14.85 9.98 0.90
C PRO A 142 14.55 9.27 2.23
N SER A 143 13.53 9.71 2.96
CA SER A 143 13.15 9.19 4.29
C SER A 143 12.01 8.17 4.24
N LEU A 144 11.54 7.80 3.04
CA LEU A 144 10.33 6.99 2.87
C LEU A 144 10.54 5.55 3.37
N VAL A 145 9.61 5.08 4.21
CA VAL A 145 9.63 3.75 4.81
C VAL A 145 8.46 2.89 4.32
N ASN A 146 7.27 3.49 4.18
CA ASN A 146 6.06 2.83 3.72
C ASN A 146 5.50 3.57 2.50
N LEU A 147 5.27 2.85 1.41
CA LEU A 147 4.69 3.38 0.18
C LEU A 147 3.42 2.59 -0.16
N SER A 148 2.30 3.29 -0.36
CA SER A 148 1.05 2.74 -0.86
C SER A 148 0.70 3.39 -2.18
N LEU A 149 0.53 2.60 -3.23
CA LEU A 149 0.13 3.01 -4.56
C LEU A 149 -1.26 2.44 -4.82
N SER A 150 -2.25 3.32 -4.92
CA SER A 150 -3.65 2.97 -5.15
C SER A 150 -4.10 3.53 -6.49
N GLN A 151 -4.71 2.73 -7.36
CA GLN A 151 -5.24 3.17 -8.67
C GLN A 151 -4.24 4.02 -9.49
N LEU A 152 -2.94 3.76 -9.34
CA LEU A 152 -1.90 4.58 -9.94
C LEU A 152 -1.27 3.86 -11.13
N ALA A 153 -1.70 4.22 -12.34
CA ALA A 153 -1.08 3.72 -13.55
C ALA A 153 0.27 4.41 -13.82
N VAL A 154 1.32 3.62 -14.02
CA VAL A 154 2.62 4.10 -14.52
C VAL A 154 2.83 3.57 -15.92
N GLN A 155 2.96 4.47 -16.89
CA GLN A 155 3.16 4.09 -18.29
C GLN A 155 4.52 3.45 -18.49
N SER A 156 4.55 2.22 -19.03
CA SER A 156 5.79 1.57 -19.43
C SER A 156 6.44 2.31 -20.59
N SER A 157 7.70 2.69 -20.44
CA SER A 157 8.51 3.33 -21.47
C SER A 157 9.92 2.73 -21.45
N PRO A 158 10.56 2.47 -22.61
CA PRO A 158 11.94 1.97 -22.69
C PRO A 158 12.99 3.00 -22.26
N GLU A 159 12.60 4.02 -21.51
CA GLU A 159 13.46 5.13 -21.09
C GLU A 159 14.59 4.67 -20.17
N ASN A 160 15.80 4.81 -20.69
CA ASN A 160 17.04 4.68 -19.95
C ASN A 160 17.15 5.82 -18.93
N GLY A 161 16.80 5.52 -17.68
CA GLY A 161 16.99 6.41 -16.55
C GLY A 161 17.56 5.63 -15.37
N ARG A 162 18.39 6.28 -14.56
CA ARG A 162 18.84 5.69 -13.30
C ARG A 162 17.64 5.64 -12.35
N ASN A 163 17.32 4.44 -11.87
CA ASN A 163 16.28 4.28 -10.87
C ASN A 163 16.72 4.92 -9.54
N PRO A 164 15.85 5.70 -8.87
CA PRO A 164 16.12 6.21 -7.54
C PRO A 164 16.25 5.07 -6.53
N THR A 165 17.27 5.14 -5.69
CA THR A 165 17.46 4.21 -4.57
C THR A 165 16.66 4.69 -3.37
N LEU A 166 15.65 3.91 -2.98
CA LEU A 166 14.84 4.15 -1.80
C LEU A 166 15.43 3.37 -0.62
N ALA A 167 16.56 3.86 -0.10
CA ALA A 167 17.37 3.17 0.89
C ALA A 167 16.68 2.91 2.24
N SER A 168 15.55 3.58 2.50
CA SER A 168 14.76 3.44 3.73
C SER A 168 13.45 2.65 3.52
N LEU A 169 13.07 2.36 2.26
CA LEU A 169 11.77 1.77 1.97
C LEU A 169 11.74 0.30 2.36
N ARG A 170 10.86 -0.03 3.30
CA ARG A 170 10.70 -1.38 3.86
C ARG A 170 9.38 -2.01 3.46
N ARG A 171 8.34 -1.21 3.21
CA ARG A 171 6.99 -1.71 2.95
C ARG A 171 6.40 -1.06 1.71
N LEU A 172 5.90 -1.91 0.82
CA LEU A 172 5.27 -1.50 -0.42
C LEU A 172 3.87 -2.13 -0.52
N ARG A 173 2.85 -1.31 -0.77
CA ARG A 173 1.48 -1.76 -1.01
C ARG A 173 1.02 -1.29 -2.39
N PHE A 174 0.42 -2.21 -3.12
CA PHE A 174 -0.34 -1.95 -4.34
C PHE A 174 -1.81 -2.27 -4.08
N PHE A 175 -2.70 -1.32 -4.39
CA PHE A 175 -4.14 -1.41 -4.14
C PHE A 175 -4.93 -1.02 -5.38
N ASP A 176 -5.83 -1.89 -5.85
CA ASP A 176 -6.71 -1.59 -7.00
C ASP A 176 -5.92 -1.01 -8.19
N GLU A 177 -4.78 -1.64 -8.48
CA GLU A 177 -3.84 -1.12 -9.47
C GLU A 177 -4.31 -1.50 -10.88
N GLU A 178 -4.60 -0.50 -11.71
CA GLU A 178 -4.90 -0.73 -13.13
C GLU A 178 -3.63 -1.05 -13.95
N GLY A 179 -2.46 -0.74 -13.40
CA GLY A 179 -1.16 -1.08 -13.93
C GLY A 179 -0.62 -2.42 -13.40
N GLN A 180 0.60 -2.73 -13.82
CA GLN A 180 1.33 -3.89 -13.32
C GLN A 180 2.30 -3.44 -12.22
N PRO A 181 2.19 -3.96 -10.98
CA PRO A 181 3.11 -3.65 -9.89
C PRO A 181 4.59 -3.77 -10.28
N SER A 182 4.92 -4.78 -11.09
CA SER A 182 6.26 -5.02 -11.61
C SER A 182 6.87 -3.81 -12.34
N ILE A 183 6.06 -3.02 -13.06
CA ILE A 183 6.54 -1.82 -13.76
C ILE A 183 6.98 -0.79 -12.74
N ALA A 184 6.13 -0.42 -11.78
CA ALA A 184 6.47 0.55 -10.74
C ALA A 184 7.70 0.10 -9.94
N MET A 185 7.75 -1.18 -9.55
CA MET A 185 8.89 -1.77 -8.86
C MET A 185 10.18 -1.70 -9.68
N SER A 186 10.11 -1.97 -10.99
CA SER A 186 11.27 -1.91 -11.90
C SER A 186 11.86 -0.52 -12.06
N LEU A 187 11.10 0.53 -11.70
CA LEU A 187 11.52 1.92 -11.74
C LEU A 187 12.17 2.40 -10.44
N MET A 188 12.30 1.53 -9.44
CA MET A 188 12.89 1.84 -8.14
C MET A 188 14.03 0.87 -7.81
N ASP A 189 14.96 1.33 -6.98
CA ASP A 189 15.95 0.45 -6.36
C ASP A 189 15.60 0.28 -4.88
N LEU A 190 15.21 -0.95 -4.50
CA LEU A 190 14.60 -1.29 -3.21
C LEU A 190 15.49 -2.29 -2.43
N PRO A 191 16.66 -1.85 -1.92
CA PRO A 191 17.67 -2.75 -1.39
C PRO A 191 17.29 -3.43 -0.06
N ILE A 192 16.33 -2.87 0.68
CA ILE A 192 15.91 -3.35 2.01
C ILE A 192 14.40 -3.53 2.10
N LEU A 193 13.74 -3.86 0.99
CA LEU A 193 12.31 -4.14 0.98
C LEU A 193 12.03 -5.38 1.85
N GLU A 194 11.25 -5.22 2.91
CA GLU A 194 10.93 -6.29 3.88
C GLU A 194 9.56 -6.90 3.61
N SER A 195 8.60 -6.10 3.12
CA SER A 195 7.20 -6.52 2.94
C SER A 195 6.58 -5.93 1.68
N ILE A 196 5.81 -6.77 0.97
CA ILE A 196 4.92 -6.35 -0.12
C ILE A 196 3.47 -6.78 0.15
N SER A 197 2.52 -5.92 -0.17
CA SER A 197 1.08 -6.24 -0.12
C SER A 197 0.45 -5.93 -1.47
N LEU A 198 -0.28 -6.90 -2.01
CA LEU A 198 -1.06 -6.79 -3.23
C LEU A 198 -2.53 -6.90 -2.84
N GLN A 199 -3.34 -5.91 -3.22
CA GLN A 199 -4.76 -5.85 -2.89
C GLN A 199 -5.54 -5.48 -4.14
N ASN A 200 -6.53 -6.29 -4.54
CA ASN A 200 -7.30 -6.09 -5.77
C ASN A 200 -6.41 -5.94 -7.02
N VAL A 201 -5.33 -6.73 -7.11
CA VAL A 201 -4.42 -6.73 -8.27
C VAL A 201 -4.73 -7.91 -9.19
N GLU A 202 -5.06 -7.61 -10.45
CA GLU A 202 -5.42 -8.64 -11.44
C GLU A 202 -4.20 -9.22 -12.18
N SER A 203 -3.12 -8.47 -12.29
CA SER A 203 -1.85 -8.93 -12.87
C SER A 203 -0.66 -8.32 -12.16
N PHE A 204 0.37 -9.14 -11.90
CA PHE A 204 1.64 -8.70 -11.32
C PHE A 204 2.61 -8.21 -12.40
N GLY A 205 2.62 -8.89 -13.54
CA GLY A 205 3.61 -8.73 -14.62
C GLY A 205 4.96 -9.38 -14.32
N SER A 206 5.79 -9.52 -15.36
CA SER A 206 7.06 -10.25 -15.25
C SER A 206 8.16 -9.37 -14.64
N MET A 207 8.94 -9.97 -13.73
CA MET A 207 10.05 -9.31 -13.06
C MET A 207 11.38 -9.95 -13.42
N THR A 208 12.35 -9.11 -13.82
CA THR A 208 13.73 -9.56 -14.09
C THR A 208 14.62 -9.52 -12.85
N ARG A 209 14.16 -8.88 -11.77
CA ARG A 209 14.92 -8.64 -10.55
C ARG A 209 14.29 -9.38 -9.37
N ALA A 210 15.12 -10.12 -8.64
CA ALA A 210 14.77 -10.69 -7.35
C ALA A 210 14.99 -9.70 -6.20
N TYR A 211 14.10 -9.71 -5.21
CA TYR A 211 14.16 -8.97 -3.96
C TYR A 211 14.38 -9.95 -2.80
N ASN A 212 15.65 -10.25 -2.56
CA ASN A 212 16.08 -11.26 -1.58
C ASN A 212 15.85 -10.85 -0.11
N GLU A 213 15.55 -9.58 0.15
CA GLU A 213 15.29 -9.11 1.52
C GLU A 213 13.79 -9.17 1.88
N THR A 214 12.91 -9.43 0.91
CA THR A 214 11.46 -9.46 1.14
C THR A 214 11.09 -10.73 1.90
N GLN A 215 10.64 -10.55 3.13
CA GLN A 215 10.29 -11.64 4.04
C GLN A 215 8.77 -11.85 4.16
N SER A 216 7.96 -10.86 3.80
CA SER A 216 6.51 -10.91 3.95
C SER A 216 5.79 -10.54 2.67
N ILE A 217 4.82 -11.37 2.27
CA ILE A 217 3.89 -11.09 1.16
C ILE A 217 2.46 -11.23 1.66
N ALA A 218 1.62 -10.25 1.33
CA ALA A 218 0.18 -10.32 1.53
C ALA A 218 -0.56 -10.23 0.19
N PHE A 219 -1.57 -11.08 0.02
CA PHE A 219 -2.53 -11.04 -1.07
C PHE A 219 -3.94 -10.87 -0.49
N ASP A 220 -4.68 -9.91 -1.01
CA ASP A 220 -6.09 -9.69 -0.69
C ASP A 220 -6.87 -9.45 -1.98
N ALA A 221 -7.90 -10.28 -2.24
CA ALA A 221 -8.73 -10.17 -3.43
C ALA A 221 -7.94 -10.05 -4.76
N CYS A 222 -6.82 -10.77 -4.89
CA CYS A 222 -5.94 -10.75 -6.07
C CYS A 222 -6.18 -11.99 -6.95
N PRO A 223 -6.98 -11.91 -8.03
CA PRO A 223 -7.26 -13.05 -8.91
C PRO A 223 -6.10 -13.34 -9.89
N LEU A 224 -4.88 -13.47 -9.37
CA LEU A 224 -3.68 -13.61 -10.20
C LEU A 224 -3.66 -14.95 -10.96
N PRO A 225 -3.36 -14.94 -12.27
CA PRO A 225 -3.17 -16.16 -13.02
C PRO A 225 -1.92 -16.91 -12.53
N LEU A 226 -1.85 -18.22 -12.83
CA LEU A 226 -0.75 -19.07 -12.34
C LEU A 226 0.64 -18.57 -12.78
N ASN A 227 0.76 -18.00 -13.97
CA ASN A 227 2.03 -17.45 -14.47
C ASN A 227 2.52 -16.27 -13.61
N ASP A 228 1.61 -15.36 -13.25
CA ASP A 228 1.94 -14.22 -12.38
C ASP A 228 2.31 -14.71 -10.98
N LEU A 229 1.66 -15.76 -10.47
CA LEU A 229 2.05 -16.37 -9.20
C LEU A 229 3.47 -16.97 -9.26
N TRP A 230 3.88 -17.54 -10.39
CA TRP A 230 5.27 -17.98 -10.62
C TRP A 230 6.23 -16.79 -10.60
N ASP A 231 5.91 -15.72 -11.33
CA ASP A 231 6.72 -14.50 -11.35
C ASP A 231 6.88 -13.91 -9.94
N VAL A 232 5.81 -13.90 -9.13
CA VAL A 232 5.88 -13.44 -7.74
C VAL A 232 6.78 -14.34 -6.89
N VAL A 233 6.65 -15.66 -7.01
CA VAL A 233 7.48 -16.61 -6.25
C VAL A 233 8.97 -16.44 -6.60
N GLU A 234 9.30 -16.22 -7.86
CA GLU A 234 10.68 -16.00 -8.32
C GLU A 234 11.22 -14.61 -7.93
N ALA A 235 10.37 -13.59 -7.96
CA ALA A 235 10.74 -12.23 -7.56
C ALA A 235 11.06 -12.12 -6.06
N PHE A 236 10.50 -12.97 -5.21
CA PHE A 236 10.67 -12.90 -3.75
C PHE A 236 11.10 -14.24 -3.16
N PRO A 237 12.35 -14.69 -3.36
CA PRO A 237 12.75 -16.04 -2.96
C PRO A 237 12.84 -16.26 -1.44
N SER A 238 12.95 -15.19 -0.65
CA SER A 238 13.25 -15.23 0.79
C SER A 238 12.03 -15.03 1.70
N VAL A 239 10.83 -15.26 1.16
CA VAL A 239 9.56 -15.11 1.89
C VAL A 239 9.47 -16.10 3.03
N ARG A 240 9.18 -15.57 4.22
CA ARG A 240 8.96 -16.31 5.48
C ARG A 240 7.53 -16.24 5.99
N SER A 241 6.81 -15.18 5.63
CA SER A 241 5.41 -14.95 6.01
C SER A 241 4.57 -14.71 4.77
N LEU A 242 3.52 -15.50 4.62
CA LEU A 242 2.52 -15.35 3.56
C LEU A 242 1.15 -15.10 4.17
N THR A 243 0.51 -14.00 3.79
CA THR A 243 -0.91 -13.75 4.05
C THR A 243 -1.67 -13.86 2.74
N MET A 244 -2.78 -14.59 2.74
CA MET A 244 -3.59 -14.82 1.54
C MET A 244 -5.05 -15.06 1.89
N ASP A 245 -5.93 -14.73 0.96
CA ASP A 245 -7.35 -15.11 1.00
C ASP A 245 -7.68 -16.22 -0.02
N GLN A 246 -8.96 -16.39 -0.35
CA GLN A 246 -9.41 -17.37 -1.33
C GLN A 246 -9.03 -17.06 -2.79
N SER A 247 -8.63 -15.82 -3.11
CA SER A 247 -8.42 -15.34 -4.48
C SER A 247 -7.17 -15.94 -5.13
N VAL A 248 -6.15 -16.26 -4.33
CA VAL A 248 -4.85 -16.80 -4.79
C VAL A 248 -4.70 -18.30 -4.51
N ASN A 249 -5.75 -19.08 -4.74
CA ASN A 249 -5.75 -20.52 -4.46
C ASN A 249 -4.71 -21.32 -5.27
N GLY A 250 -4.23 -20.78 -6.40
CA GLY A 250 -3.13 -21.36 -7.18
C GLY A 250 -1.83 -21.52 -6.38
N LEU A 251 -1.61 -20.70 -5.34
CA LEU A 251 -0.43 -20.80 -4.48
C LEU A 251 -0.33 -22.14 -3.74
N TYR A 252 -1.46 -22.81 -3.43
CA TYR A 252 -1.40 -24.12 -2.78
C TYR A 252 -0.66 -25.15 -3.65
N ALA A 253 -0.94 -25.16 -4.96
CA ALA A 253 -0.30 -26.07 -5.89
C ALA A 253 1.21 -25.74 -6.08
N LEU A 254 1.56 -24.46 -6.10
CA LEU A 254 2.95 -24.01 -6.24
C LEU A 254 3.79 -24.34 -5.01
N LEU A 255 3.25 -24.09 -3.81
CA LEU A 255 3.95 -24.32 -2.55
C LEU A 255 4.05 -25.80 -2.15
N GLY A 256 3.15 -26.63 -2.69
CA GLY A 256 3.13 -28.09 -2.50
C GLY A 256 3.80 -28.88 -3.62
N PHE A 257 4.38 -28.23 -4.64
CA PHE A 257 4.96 -28.94 -5.78
C PHE A 257 6.12 -29.85 -5.33
N SER A 258 6.07 -31.12 -5.72
CA SER A 258 7.01 -32.18 -5.27
C SER A 258 8.43 -32.08 -5.84
N GLY A 259 8.67 -31.12 -6.74
CA GLY A 259 10.00 -30.81 -7.26
C GLY A 259 10.75 -29.84 -6.34
N GLU A 260 11.12 -28.68 -6.88
CA GLU A 260 11.78 -27.64 -6.11
C GLU A 260 10.78 -26.94 -5.18
N VAL A 261 11.03 -27.01 -3.87
CA VAL A 261 10.18 -26.35 -2.86
C VAL A 261 10.28 -24.84 -3.03
N LYS A 262 9.17 -24.23 -3.46
CA LYS A 262 9.04 -22.78 -3.52
C LYS A 262 8.91 -22.19 -2.12
N TRP A 263 9.60 -21.06 -1.92
CA TRP A 263 9.81 -20.42 -0.61
C TRP A 263 10.22 -21.45 0.46
N PRO A 264 11.45 -21.99 0.37
CA PRO A 264 11.92 -23.02 1.29
C PRO A 264 11.97 -22.56 2.75
N ASP A 265 12.05 -21.23 2.97
CA ASP A 265 12.07 -20.60 4.28
C ASP A 265 10.69 -20.08 4.74
N LEU A 266 9.61 -20.44 4.04
CA LEU A 266 8.24 -20.08 4.45
C LEU A 266 7.90 -20.75 5.78
N GLU A 267 7.78 -19.94 6.83
CA GLU A 267 7.52 -20.37 8.21
C GLU A 267 6.05 -20.20 8.60
N THR A 268 5.41 -19.12 8.16
CA THR A 268 4.03 -18.78 8.58
C THR A 268 3.14 -18.55 7.37
N ILE A 269 1.96 -19.17 7.39
CA ILE A 269 0.86 -18.84 6.46
C ILE A 269 -0.35 -18.34 7.24
N THR A 270 -0.85 -17.16 6.90
CA THR A 270 -2.11 -16.60 7.36
C THR A 270 -3.16 -16.75 6.27
N ILE A 271 -4.27 -17.43 6.59
CA ILE A 271 -5.34 -17.70 5.62
C ILE A 271 -6.64 -17.02 6.06
N TYR A 272 -7.03 -16.02 5.29
CA TYR A 272 -8.34 -15.41 5.35
C TYR A 272 -9.32 -16.17 4.46
N ASP A 273 -10.56 -16.28 4.94
CA ASP A 273 -11.70 -16.76 4.16
C ASP A 273 -11.48 -18.07 3.39
N LEU A 274 -10.87 -19.07 4.02
CA LEU A 274 -10.71 -20.40 3.43
C LEU A 274 -12.08 -21.00 3.07
N ILE A 275 -12.29 -21.25 1.77
CA ILE A 275 -13.52 -21.85 1.25
C ILE A 275 -13.47 -23.38 1.27
N PRO A 276 -14.62 -24.08 1.41
CA PRO A 276 -14.67 -25.54 1.54
C PRO A 276 -14.00 -26.35 0.42
N ILE A 277 -13.96 -25.82 -0.81
CA ILE A 277 -13.37 -26.48 -1.98
C ILE A 277 -11.83 -26.48 -1.94
N ASN A 278 -11.22 -25.48 -1.29
CA ASN A 278 -9.76 -25.33 -1.22
C ASN A 278 -9.12 -26.11 -0.06
N VAL A 279 -9.93 -26.72 0.83
CA VAL A 279 -9.43 -27.40 2.04
C VAL A 279 -8.50 -28.56 1.71
N GLU A 280 -8.81 -29.37 0.70
CA GLU A 280 -7.96 -30.50 0.31
C GLU A 280 -6.65 -30.00 -0.31
N SER A 281 -6.67 -29.01 -1.20
CA SER A 281 -5.46 -28.39 -1.76
C SER A 281 -4.56 -27.80 -0.67
N PHE A 282 -5.14 -27.12 0.31
CA PHE A 282 -4.40 -26.62 1.47
C PHE A 282 -3.77 -27.75 2.29
N CYS A 283 -4.51 -28.82 2.59
CA CYS A 283 -3.99 -29.96 3.34
C CYS A 283 -2.88 -30.70 2.56
N SER A 284 -3.04 -30.88 1.25
CA SER A 284 -2.00 -31.47 0.40
C SER A 284 -0.73 -30.63 0.43
N MET A 285 -0.82 -29.32 0.25
CA MET A 285 0.33 -28.42 0.34
C MET A 285 1.09 -28.56 1.68
N VAL A 286 0.36 -28.60 2.80
CA VAL A 286 0.98 -28.83 4.13
C VAL A 286 1.70 -30.17 4.18
N GLN A 287 1.08 -31.23 3.68
CA GLN A 287 1.64 -32.59 3.68
C GLN A 287 2.87 -32.71 2.77
N ASP A 288 2.84 -32.08 1.60
CA ASP A 288 3.92 -32.09 0.61
C ASP A 288 5.14 -31.34 1.15
N ARG A 289 4.94 -30.18 1.80
CA ARG A 289 6.01 -29.45 2.49
C ARG A 289 6.67 -30.24 3.62
N ILE A 290 5.88 -31.00 4.39
CA ILE A 290 6.40 -31.91 5.42
C ILE A 290 7.26 -33.00 4.78
N GLN A 291 6.80 -33.62 3.69
CA GLN A 291 7.54 -34.67 2.99
C GLN A 291 8.84 -34.15 2.39
N ALA A 292 8.85 -32.91 1.91
CA ALA A 292 10.04 -32.24 1.41
C ALA A 292 11.02 -31.77 2.50
N GLY A 293 10.72 -32.02 3.79
CA GLY A 293 11.57 -31.61 4.90
C GLY A 293 11.58 -30.09 5.16
N LYS A 294 10.57 -29.37 4.66
CA LYS A 294 10.41 -27.91 4.80
C LYS A 294 9.02 -27.58 5.40
N PRO A 295 8.69 -28.11 6.59
CA PRO A 295 7.37 -27.92 7.19
C PRO A 295 7.13 -26.44 7.55
N LEU A 296 5.87 -26.03 7.57
CA LEU A 296 5.46 -24.74 8.12
C LEU A 296 5.63 -24.74 9.65
N GLY A 297 6.04 -23.60 10.20
CA GLY A 297 6.08 -23.37 11.65
C GLY A 297 4.70 -23.08 12.22
N ALA A 298 3.90 -22.24 11.53
CA ALA A 298 2.56 -21.86 11.98
C ALA A 298 1.56 -21.65 10.83
N VAL A 299 0.29 -21.94 11.10
CA VAL A 299 -0.86 -21.57 10.28
C VAL A 299 -1.78 -20.67 11.11
N ARG A 300 -1.95 -19.43 10.68
CA ARG A 300 -2.87 -18.46 11.28
C ARG A 300 -4.20 -18.47 10.55
N LEU A 301 -5.29 -18.58 11.29
CA LEU A 301 -6.63 -18.70 10.72
C LEU A 301 -7.61 -17.75 11.38
N ASN A 302 -8.39 -17.04 10.56
CA ASN A 302 -9.56 -16.31 11.05
C ASN A 302 -10.68 -17.29 11.49
N ARG A 303 -11.69 -16.76 12.20
CA ARG A 303 -12.84 -17.52 12.69
C ARG A 303 -13.57 -18.31 11.59
N ARG A 304 -13.68 -17.73 10.39
CA ARG A 304 -14.37 -18.34 9.24
C ARG A 304 -13.58 -19.55 8.73
N SER A 305 -12.29 -19.39 8.44
CA SER A 305 -11.38 -20.44 7.98
C SER A 305 -11.31 -21.62 8.96
N ARG A 306 -11.23 -21.34 10.27
CA ARG A 306 -11.27 -22.38 11.33
C ARG A 306 -12.56 -23.19 11.29
N THR A 307 -13.70 -22.52 11.15
CA THR A 307 -15.01 -23.17 11.04
C THR A 307 -15.06 -24.10 9.83
N VAL A 308 -14.54 -23.66 8.68
CA VAL A 308 -14.51 -24.46 7.45
C VAL A 308 -13.64 -25.72 7.61
N LEU A 309 -12.43 -25.59 8.16
CA LEU A 309 -11.58 -26.77 8.46
C LEU A 309 -12.22 -27.72 9.45
N LYS A 310 -12.88 -27.19 10.49
CA LYS A 310 -13.58 -28.00 11.50
C LYS A 310 -14.72 -28.79 10.85
N ASN A 311 -15.54 -28.15 10.02
CA ASN A 311 -16.66 -28.80 9.34
C ASN A 311 -16.20 -29.88 8.34
N LYS A 312 -15.00 -29.74 7.79
CA LYS A 312 -14.35 -30.76 6.94
C LYS A 312 -13.59 -31.82 7.73
N GLY A 313 -13.58 -31.77 9.07
CA GLY A 313 -12.83 -32.70 9.91
C GLY A 313 -11.31 -32.60 9.76
N ARG A 314 -10.80 -31.49 9.21
CA ARG A 314 -9.37 -31.29 8.93
C ARG A 314 -8.65 -30.43 9.97
N LEU A 315 -9.36 -29.69 10.81
CA LEU A 315 -8.73 -28.78 11.78
C LEU A 315 -7.77 -29.50 12.74
N GLN A 316 -8.18 -30.65 13.31
CA GLN A 316 -7.32 -31.44 14.18
C GLN A 316 -6.11 -31.99 13.41
N TRP A 317 -6.34 -32.51 12.20
CA TRP A 317 -5.28 -33.05 11.35
C TRP A 317 -4.18 -32.01 11.04
N VAL A 318 -4.57 -30.75 10.80
CA VAL A 318 -3.63 -29.63 10.62
C VAL A 318 -2.90 -29.34 11.94
N GLY A 319 -3.64 -29.26 13.06
CA GLY A 319 -3.08 -29.00 14.39
C GLY A 319 -2.08 -30.04 14.88
N ASP A 320 -2.23 -31.31 14.46
CA ASP A 320 -1.29 -32.39 14.78
C ASP A 320 0.05 -32.26 14.01
N ARG A 321 0.10 -31.42 12.96
CA ARG A 321 1.24 -31.30 12.04
C ARG A 321 1.91 -29.93 12.07
N VAL A 322 1.13 -28.87 12.29
CA VAL A 322 1.58 -27.48 12.29
C VAL A 322 0.86 -26.73 13.41
N ARG A 323 1.55 -25.76 14.04
CA ARG A 323 0.93 -24.92 15.08
C ARG A 323 -0.18 -24.08 14.47
N VAL A 324 -1.42 -24.27 14.94
CA VAL A 324 -2.57 -23.48 14.51
C VAL A 324 -2.79 -22.31 15.46
N GLU A 325 -2.81 -21.08 14.92
CA GLU A 325 -2.98 -19.83 15.65
C GLU A 325 -4.29 -19.14 15.26
N ASN A 326 -4.89 -18.44 16.22
CA ASN A 326 -6.08 -17.61 15.97
C ASN A 326 -5.63 -16.24 15.47
N HIS A 327 -6.20 -15.78 14.36
CA HIS A 327 -5.88 -14.47 13.80
C HIS A 327 -7.14 -13.88 13.15
N ASP A 328 -7.88 -13.11 13.93
CA ASP A 328 -9.22 -12.63 13.56
C ASP A 328 -9.23 -11.18 13.04
N PHE A 329 -8.08 -10.49 13.05
CA PHE A 329 -7.95 -9.10 12.63
C PHE A 329 -6.92 -8.98 11.52
N GLU A 330 -7.25 -8.17 10.51
CA GLU A 330 -6.33 -7.77 9.46
C GLU A 330 -5.20 -6.90 10.01
N ASP A 331 -4.04 -6.98 9.38
CA ASP A 331 -2.88 -6.17 9.74
C ASP A 331 -3.14 -4.72 9.31
N ALA A 332 -3.05 -3.78 10.26
CA ALA A 332 -3.25 -2.36 9.96
C ALA A 332 -2.15 -1.81 9.05
N TRP A 333 -2.49 -0.88 8.15
CA TRP A 333 -1.54 -0.22 7.29
C TRP A 333 -1.43 1.30 7.54
N PRO A 334 -0.19 1.86 7.62
CA PRO A 334 1.04 1.15 7.88
C PRO A 334 1.05 0.51 9.29
N PRO A 335 1.90 -0.50 9.51
CA PRO A 335 2.04 -1.10 10.83
C PRO A 335 2.46 -0.08 11.89
N GLY A 336 1.82 -0.16 13.06
CA GLY A 336 2.14 0.67 14.22
C GLY A 336 1.42 2.02 14.26
N LEU A 337 0.42 2.26 13.41
CA LEU A 337 -0.50 3.38 13.63
C LEU A 337 -1.26 3.17 14.94
N GLU A 338 -1.14 4.13 15.86
CA GLU A 338 -1.85 4.13 17.15
C GLU A 338 -3.34 4.50 17.01
N PHE A 339 -3.80 4.80 15.79
CA PHE A 339 -5.16 5.25 15.52
C PHE A 339 -5.76 4.51 14.33
N TYR A 340 -7.08 4.40 14.34
CA TYR A 340 -7.86 3.89 13.22
C TYR A 340 -7.88 4.93 12.10
N ASP A 341 -7.43 4.54 10.91
CA ASP A 341 -7.51 5.35 9.70
C ASP A 341 -8.76 4.92 8.92
N PRO A 342 -9.83 5.74 8.85
CA PRO A 342 -11.08 5.35 8.20
C PRO A 342 -10.97 5.26 6.67
N ASP A 343 -9.86 5.74 6.09
CA ASP A 343 -9.56 5.65 4.66
C ASP A 343 -8.67 4.42 4.32
N ASP A 344 -8.30 3.62 5.31
CA ASP A 344 -7.62 2.33 5.15
C ASP A 344 -8.63 1.19 5.36
#